data_AF-A0A520GVF2-F1
#
_entry.id   AF-A0A520GVF2-F1
#
_cell.length_a   1.000
_cell.length_b   1.000
_cell.length_c   1.000
_cell.angle_alpha   90.00
_cell.angle_beta   90.00
_cell.angle_gamma   90.00
#
_symmetry.space_group_name_H-M   'P 1'
#
loop_
_entity.id
_entity.type
_entity.pdbx_description
1 polymer ?
#
loop_
_entity_poly.entity_id
_entity_poly.type
_entity_poly.pdbx_seq_one_letter_code
_entity_poly.pdbx_strand_id
1 'polypeptide(L)'
;TVQLATDLTFRCPTVALSRLAASQGGKVWQYQFDYGATVAHSSELRYVFDAPVPGAPPLQRYWVNFVRTGDPNGDALPTWPRYEATTRAYLSFTDAGAICALRDTP
;
A
#
# COMPACT_ATOMS: atom_id res chain seq x y z
N THR A 1 -18.37 10.67 -9.83
CA THR A 1 -18.78 10.86 -8.42
C THR A 1 -18.12 9.86 -7.47
N VAL A 2 -17.94 8.58 -7.85
CA VAL A 2 -17.25 7.58 -7.00
C VAL A 2 -15.82 8.00 -6.60
N GLN A 3 -15.03 8.58 -7.51
CA GLN A 3 -13.68 9.03 -7.16
C GLN A 3 -13.64 10.08 -6.05
N LEU A 4 -14.55 11.07 -6.10
CA LEU A 4 -14.64 12.08 -5.05
C LEU A 4 -15.01 11.45 -3.70
N ALA A 5 -15.93 10.48 -3.69
CA ALA A 5 -16.28 9.75 -2.47
C ALA A 5 -15.09 8.94 -1.94
N THR A 6 -14.34 8.26 -2.79
CA THR A 6 -13.11 7.54 -2.43
C THR A 6 -12.05 8.47 -1.84
N ASP A 7 -11.85 9.63 -2.45
CA ASP A 7 -10.85 10.60 -1.99
C ASP A 7 -11.22 11.18 -0.63
N LEU A 8 -12.48 11.58 -0.43
CA LEU A 8 -12.94 12.15 0.84
C LEU A 8 -13.04 11.12 1.97
N THR A 9 -13.37 9.87 1.65
CA THR A 9 -13.61 8.83 2.67
C THR A 9 -12.33 8.08 3.06
N PHE A 10 -11.45 7.79 2.09
CA PHE A 10 -10.31 6.89 2.30
C PHE A 10 -8.97 7.55 2.00
N ARG A 11 -8.80 8.10 0.80
CA ARG A 11 -7.47 8.49 0.32
C ARG A 11 -6.89 9.69 1.07
N CYS A 12 -7.62 10.81 1.10
CA CYS A 12 -7.16 12.03 1.74
C CYS A 12 -6.94 11.84 3.26
N PRO A 13 -7.85 11.19 4.01
CA PRO A 13 -7.61 10.89 5.43
C PRO A 13 -6.38 10.03 5.67
N THR A 14 -6.17 8.97 4.87
CA THR A 14 -4.97 8.11 4.98
C THR A 14 -3.70 8.91 4.74
N VAL A 15 -3.67 9.74 3.69
CA VAL A 15 -2.50 10.59 3.40
C VAL A 15 -2.22 11.59 4.52
N ALA A 16 -3.27 12.21 5.10
CA ALA A 16 -3.11 13.13 6.22
C ALA A 16 -2.54 12.43 7.45
N LEU A 17 -3.03 11.23 7.79
CA LEU A 17 -2.53 10.43 8.89
C LEU A 17 -1.08 9.99 8.68
N SER A 18 -0.74 9.49 7.48
CA SER A 18 0.62 9.09 7.13
C SER A 18 1.60 10.25 7.23
N ARG A 19 1.22 11.43 6.75
CA ARG A 19 2.03 12.64 6.84
C ARG A 19 2.25 13.06 8.30
N LEU A 20 1.19 13.06 9.12
CA LEU A 20 1.30 13.41 10.53
C LEU A 20 2.23 12.43 11.26
N ALA A 21 1.99 11.13 11.12
CA ALA A 21 2.79 10.09 11.74
C ALA A 21 4.27 10.18 11.32
N ALA A 22 4.56 10.34 10.03
CA ALA A 22 5.93 10.50 9.53
C ALA A 22 6.59 11.78 10.07
N SER A 23 5.86 12.90 10.14
CA SER A 23 6.40 14.17 10.66
C SER A 23 6.76 14.13 12.15
N GLN A 24 6.19 13.17 12.90
CA GLN A 24 6.50 12.90 14.30
C GLN A 24 7.59 11.83 14.48
N GLY A 25 8.26 11.41 13.41
CA GLY A 25 9.31 10.38 13.45
C GLY A 25 8.78 8.94 13.40
N GLY A 26 7.46 8.75 13.25
CA GLY A 26 6.88 7.44 13.03
C GLY A 26 7.41 6.77 11.76
N LYS A 27 7.50 5.44 11.78
CA LYS A 27 7.80 4.66 10.57
C LYS A 27 6.50 4.27 9.90
N VAL A 28 6.32 4.71 8.66
CA VAL A 28 5.08 4.55 7.89
C VAL A 28 5.39 3.89 6.56
N TRP A 29 4.55 2.95 6.17
CA TRP A 29 4.57 2.31 4.86
C TRP A 29 3.15 2.37 4.30
N GLN A 30 2.98 3.13 3.22
CA GLN A 30 1.68 3.29 2.57
C GLN A 30 1.62 2.40 1.32
N TYR A 31 0.48 1.77 1.08
CA TYR A 31 0.22 1.10 -0.20
C TYR A 31 -1.13 1.54 -0.80
N GLN A 32 -1.26 1.30 -2.10
CA GLN A 32 -2.52 1.35 -2.83
C GLN A 32 -2.75 -0.02 -3.47
N PHE A 33 -3.99 -0.49 -3.42
CA PHE A 33 -4.38 -1.76 -4.03
C PHE A 33 -5.29 -1.50 -5.23
N ASP A 34 -4.88 -1.97 -6.40
CA ASP A 34 -5.52 -1.80 -7.70
C ASP A 34 -5.29 -3.04 -8.59
N TYR A 35 -5.31 -4.23 -7.98
CA TYR A 35 -5.11 -5.51 -8.67
C TYR A 35 -6.44 -6.20 -8.97
N GLY A 36 -6.63 -6.62 -10.22
CA GLY A 36 -7.85 -7.24 -10.73
C GLY A 36 -8.85 -6.26 -11.35
N ALA A 37 -9.79 -6.80 -12.13
CA ALA A 37 -10.68 -6.03 -13.01
C ALA A 37 -11.72 -5.16 -12.30
N THR A 38 -12.02 -5.39 -11.02
CA THR A 38 -12.96 -4.56 -10.25
C THR A 38 -12.52 -4.47 -8.81
N VAL A 39 -11.96 -3.31 -8.44
CA VAL A 39 -11.52 -3.03 -7.08
C VAL A 39 -12.55 -2.16 -6.37
N ALA A 40 -13.05 -2.67 -5.25
CA ALA A 40 -13.95 -1.99 -4.33
C ALA A 40 -13.34 -1.98 -2.91
N HIS A 41 -14.03 -1.32 -1.98
CA HIS A 41 -13.63 -1.32 -0.58
C HIS A 41 -13.43 -2.76 -0.06
N SER A 42 -12.28 -3.01 0.59
CA SER A 42 -11.89 -4.31 1.16
C SER A 42 -11.51 -5.42 0.15
N SER A 43 -11.29 -5.09 -1.13
CA SER A 43 -10.91 -6.11 -2.14
C SER A 43 -9.56 -6.77 -1.87
N GLU A 44 -8.69 -6.12 -1.09
CA GLU A 44 -7.36 -6.59 -0.75
C GLU A 44 -7.36 -7.69 0.33
N LEU A 45 -8.42 -7.82 1.14
CA LEU A 45 -8.42 -8.64 2.34
C LEU A 45 -8.08 -10.11 2.07
N ARG A 46 -8.62 -10.69 0.99
CA ARG A 46 -8.31 -12.06 0.59
C ARG A 46 -6.81 -12.29 0.33
N TYR A 47 -6.08 -11.26 -0.12
CA TYR A 47 -4.64 -11.35 -0.39
C TYR A 47 -3.79 -11.16 0.88
N VAL A 48 -4.42 -10.75 1.99
CA VAL A 48 -3.81 -10.69 3.32
C VAL A 48 -4.09 -11.97 4.10
N PHE A 49 -5.31 -12.49 4.04
CA PHE A 49 -5.79 -13.54 4.96
C PHE A 49 -5.91 -14.94 4.36
N ASP A 50 -6.20 -15.08 3.06
CA ASP A 50 -6.42 -16.38 2.45
C ASP A 50 -5.10 -17.01 1.96
N ALA A 51 -5.19 -18.23 1.42
CA ALA A 51 -4.06 -18.88 0.78
C ALA A 51 -3.56 -18.06 -0.42
N PRO A 52 -2.23 -17.93 -0.62
CA PRO A 52 -1.66 -17.20 -1.74
C PRO A 52 -2.19 -17.67 -3.10
N VAL A 53 -2.59 -16.70 -3.94
CA VAL A 53 -2.99 -16.96 -5.33
C VAL A 53 -1.77 -16.84 -6.23
N PRO A 54 -1.40 -17.86 -7.03
CA PRO A 54 -0.30 -17.76 -7.97
C PRO A 54 -0.46 -16.58 -8.93
N GLY A 55 0.58 -15.76 -9.07
CA GLY A 55 0.58 -14.58 -9.93
C GLY A 55 -0.08 -13.33 -9.33
N ALA A 56 -0.69 -13.42 -8.14
CA ALA A 56 -1.21 -12.25 -7.43
C ALA A 56 -0.09 -11.51 -6.64
N PRO A 57 -0.30 -10.22 -6.32
CA PRO A 57 0.65 -9.48 -5.50
C PRO A 57 0.88 -10.11 -4.11
N PRO A 58 2.13 -10.14 -3.62
CA PRO A 58 2.49 -10.90 -2.42
C PRO A 58 2.19 -10.15 -1.10
N LEU A 59 0.97 -9.59 -0.93
CA LEU A 59 0.59 -8.77 0.23
C LEU A 59 0.86 -9.46 1.57
N GLN A 60 0.49 -10.74 1.68
CA GLN A 60 0.69 -11.52 2.90
C GLN A 60 2.17 -11.55 3.36
N ARG A 61 3.12 -11.63 2.43
CA ARG A 61 4.56 -11.64 2.78
C ARG A 61 4.99 -10.32 3.40
N TYR A 62 4.57 -9.19 2.82
CA TYR A 62 4.85 -7.87 3.39
C TYR A 62 4.23 -7.69 4.78
N TRP A 63 2.97 -8.11 4.96
CA TRP A 63 2.29 -8.04 6.27
C TRP A 63 3.00 -8.90 7.34
N VAL A 64 3.40 -10.13 7.00
CA VAL A 64 4.14 -11.01 7.92
C VAL A 64 5.48 -10.41 8.31
N ASN A 65 6.22 -9.84 7.36
CA ASN A 65 7.49 -9.17 7.65
C ASN A 65 7.28 -7.98 8.60
N PHE A 66 6.30 -7.12 8.30
CA PHE A 66 6.00 -5.95 9.13
C PHE A 66 5.63 -6.33 10.56
N VAL A 67 4.79 -7.35 10.75
CA VAL A 67 4.42 -7.82 12.09
C VAL A 67 5.63 -8.36 12.87
N ARG A 68 6.58 -9.00 12.19
CA ARG A 68 7.77 -9.60 12.83
C ARG A 68 8.84 -8.57 13.19
N THR A 69 9.08 -7.58 12.32
CA THR A 69 10.29 -6.73 12.39
C THR A 69 9.98 -5.24 12.43
N GLY A 70 8.74 -4.84 12.16
CA GLY A 70 8.37 -3.45 11.92
C GLY A 70 8.83 -2.91 10.57
N ASP A 71 9.36 -3.74 9.66
CA ASP A 71 9.73 -3.39 8.29
C ASP A 71 9.09 -4.42 7.33
N PRO A 72 8.26 -4.00 6.36
CA PRO A 72 7.59 -4.94 5.47
C PRO A 72 8.54 -5.59 4.45
N ASN A 73 9.75 -5.04 4.25
CA ASN A 73 10.68 -5.53 3.23
C ASN A 73 11.26 -6.91 3.56
N GLY A 74 11.71 -7.62 2.53
CA GLY A 74 12.36 -8.93 2.66
C GLY A 74 12.83 -9.47 1.31
N ASP A 75 13.51 -10.62 1.34
CA ASP A 75 14.13 -11.21 0.15
C ASP A 75 13.11 -11.49 -0.96
N ALA A 76 13.52 -11.25 -2.21
CA ALA A 76 12.70 -11.47 -3.40
C ALA A 76 11.31 -10.76 -3.36
N LEU A 77 11.23 -9.60 -2.68
CA LEU A 77 10.11 -8.68 -2.77
C LEU A 77 10.57 -7.36 -3.39
N PRO A 78 9.75 -6.72 -4.25
CA PRO A 78 9.96 -5.33 -4.61
C PRO A 78 10.10 -4.46 -3.36
N THR A 79 10.99 -3.47 -3.39
CA THR A 79 11.20 -2.61 -2.24
C THR A 79 9.96 -1.76 -1.97
N TRP A 80 9.44 -1.84 -0.75
CA TRP A 80 8.41 -0.94 -0.24
C TRP A 80 9.11 0.26 0.41
N PRO A 81 9.12 1.43 -0.26
CA PRO A 81 9.76 2.61 0.30
C PRO A 81 9.07 3.05 1.60
N ARG A 82 9.87 3.51 2.56
CA ARG A 82 9.33 4.21 3.72
C ARG A 82 8.64 5.48 3.24
N TYR A 83 7.45 5.74 3.76
CA TYR A 83 6.72 6.96 3.48
C TYR A 83 7.43 8.16 4.13
N GLU A 84 7.72 9.17 3.33
CA GLU A 84 8.21 10.47 3.79
C GLU A 84 7.21 11.56 3.45
N ALA A 85 7.06 12.56 4.31
CA ALA A 85 6.09 13.64 4.09
C ALA A 85 6.34 14.44 2.79
N THR A 86 7.59 14.47 2.32
CA THR A 86 8.01 15.16 1.09
C THR A 86 7.70 14.34 -0.16
N THR A 87 8.16 13.09 -0.22
CA THR A 87 8.04 12.23 -1.41
C THR A 87 6.67 11.56 -1.50
N ARG A 88 6.04 11.30 -0.35
CA ARG A 88 4.80 10.52 -0.20
C ARG A 88 4.83 9.21 -0.97
N ALA A 89 5.99 8.55 -0.91
CA ALA A 89 6.19 7.28 -1.58
C ALA A 89 5.21 6.22 -1.04
N TYR A 90 4.69 5.40 -1.95
CA TYR A 90 3.83 4.27 -1.63
C TYR A 90 4.13 3.10 -2.56
N LEU A 91 3.73 1.90 -2.15
CA LEU A 91 3.76 0.72 -2.99
C LEU A 91 2.39 0.55 -3.66
N SER A 92 2.34 0.51 -4.98
CA SER A 92 1.10 0.25 -5.72
C SER A 92 1.05 -1.22 -6.12
N PHE A 93 -0.05 -1.90 -5.82
CA PHE A 93 -0.31 -3.27 -6.27
C PHE A 93 -1.26 -3.24 -7.44
N THR A 94 -0.77 -3.51 -8.65
CA THR A 94 -1.57 -3.52 -9.89
C THR A 94 -1.47 -4.88 -10.59
N ASP A 95 -2.14 -5.04 -11.73
CA ASP A 95 -1.97 -6.22 -12.59
C ASP A 95 -0.53 -6.37 -13.13
N ALA A 96 0.28 -5.30 -13.11
CA ALA A 96 1.71 -5.35 -13.41
C ALA A 96 2.57 -5.78 -12.20
N GLY A 97 1.94 -6.06 -11.05
CA GLY A 97 2.61 -6.42 -9.81
C GLY A 97 2.79 -5.22 -8.86
N ALA A 98 3.73 -5.36 -7.91
CA ALA A 98 4.03 -4.32 -6.94
C ALA A 98 5.06 -3.32 -7.50
N ILE A 99 4.66 -2.06 -7.65
CA ILE A 99 5.49 -0.98 -8.21
C ILE A 99 5.65 0.16 -7.19
N CYS A 100 6.88 0.67 -7.06
CA CYS A 100 7.13 1.88 -6.26
C CYS A 100 6.55 3.09 -7.00
N ALA A 101 5.67 3.84 -6.32
CA ALA A 101 5.05 5.03 -6.86
C ALA A 101 5.35 6.23 -5.95
N LEU A 102 5.67 7.35 -6.58
CA LEU A 102 5.72 8.67 -5.94
C LEU A 102 4.45 9.43 -6.30
N ARG A 103 4.07 10.45 -5.53
CA ARG A 103 3.05 11.37 -6.04
C ARG A 103 3.62 12.05 -7.27
N ASP A 104 3.06 11.72 -8.44
CA ASP A 104 3.01 12.48 -9.70
C ASP A 104 2.74 11.59 -10.94
N THR A 105 2.27 10.35 -10.80
CA THR A 105 1.53 9.72 -11.91
C THR A 105 0.08 10.21 -11.89
N PRO A 106 -0.41 10.81 -12.99
CA PRO A 106 -1.79 11.27 -13.14
C PRO A 106 -2.84 10.23 -12.74
#